data_AF-A0AAW1LN25-F1
#
_entry.id   AF-A0AAW1LN25-F1
#
_cell.length_a   1.000
_cell.length_b   1.000
_cell.length_c   1.000
_cell.angle_alpha   90.00
_cell.angle_beta   90.00
_cell.angle_gamma   90.00
#
_symmetry.space_group_name_H-M   'P 1'
#
loop_
_entity.id
_entity.type
_entity.pdbx_description
1 polymer ?
#
loop_
_entity_poly.entity_id
_entity_poly.type
_entity_poly.pdbx_seq_one_letter_code
_entity_poly.pdbx_strand_id
1 'polypeptide(L)'
;MVKEDLNSENIGEKLEMIDAIERLGIGYHFEKEIEELLHNIFKIYNSNHQQHYYHLQIVALLFRLLRQHGINISSDVFNKFKDNEGKFNKAMEDDIEGIVSLYEATYLRLHGEIILEEAHAFTKPILESQATRDQLIIKPYLGKLVTHAIHRPLRKSLPRVATWDYISIYQLNDMHDDILLKFAKIDFNLLQIQHFKELCTISKWWKDLEVEKNFPFARDRIVESYFWMVGVYYEPQYELARKFLCKVIAICSIVDDIYDVYGTPLELQLFTQAIQRWDSSAEDELPAEYMKIIFREMVKVYREMEEELSKEGRSFAVTYAKEEVTSPFILTFKLCYVM
;
A
#
# COMPACT_ATOMS: atom_id res chain seq x y z
N MET A 1 22.29 17.30 -7.57
CA MET A 1 21.76 17.67 -6.25
C MET A 1 21.12 16.49 -5.56
N VAL A 2 19.84 16.11 -5.73
CA VAL A 2 19.27 14.97 -4.95
C VAL A 2 20.08 13.66 -5.09
N LYS A 3 20.62 13.37 -6.28
CA LYS A 3 21.51 12.21 -6.49
C LYS A 3 22.94 12.37 -5.94
N GLU A 4 23.39 13.61 -5.72
CA GLU A 4 24.71 13.92 -5.15
C GLU A 4 24.68 13.81 -3.62
N ASP A 5 23.55 14.12 -2.97
CA ASP A 5 23.35 14.01 -1.51
C ASP A 5 23.28 12.55 -1.02
N LEU A 6 23.05 11.60 -1.93
CA LEU A 6 23.13 10.16 -1.66
C LEU A 6 24.56 9.66 -1.37
N ASN A 7 25.57 10.51 -1.51
CA ASN A 7 26.98 10.17 -1.31
C ASN A 7 27.51 10.41 0.13
N SER A 8 26.68 10.76 1.12
CA SER A 8 27.14 10.93 2.51
C SER A 8 27.91 9.70 3.02
N GLU A 9 29.06 9.88 3.68
CA GLU A 9 29.80 8.75 4.29
C GLU A 9 29.10 8.19 5.54
N ASN A 10 28.17 8.96 6.13
CA ASN A 10 27.46 8.58 7.35
C ASN A 10 26.24 7.70 7.05
N ILE A 11 26.20 6.50 7.64
CA ILE A 11 25.07 5.55 7.49
C ILE A 11 23.76 6.16 7.98
N GLY A 12 23.78 6.93 9.08
CA GLY A 12 22.57 7.51 9.65
C GLY A 12 21.91 8.50 8.69
N GLU A 13 22.68 9.43 8.14
CA GLU A 13 22.20 10.42 7.16
C GLU A 13 21.67 9.75 5.89
N LYS A 14 22.34 8.69 5.40
CA LYS A 14 21.85 7.91 4.26
C LYS A 14 20.49 7.26 4.53
N LEU A 15 20.32 6.66 5.70
CA LEU A 15 19.06 6.03 6.08
C LEU A 15 17.94 7.07 6.23
N GLU A 16 18.22 8.21 6.84
CA GLU A 16 17.25 9.31 6.98
C GLU A 16 16.84 9.89 5.62
N MET A 17 17.79 10.03 4.69
CA MET A 17 17.52 10.46 3.33
C MET A 17 16.64 9.46 2.58
N ILE A 18 16.97 8.16 2.65
CA ILE A 18 16.13 7.11 2.05
C ILE A 18 14.72 7.15 2.65
N ASP A 19 14.59 7.24 3.97
CA ASP A 19 13.27 7.33 4.63
C ASP A 19 12.48 8.55 4.17
N ALA A 20 13.13 9.71 4.05
CA ALA A 20 12.50 10.93 3.58
C ALA A 20 12.01 10.77 2.13
N ILE A 21 12.85 10.26 1.22
CA ILE A 21 12.51 10.02 -0.18
C ILE A 21 11.30 9.10 -0.31
N GLU A 22 11.28 7.99 0.41
CA GLU A 22 10.18 7.02 0.36
C GLU A 22 8.89 7.57 0.94
N ARG A 23 8.96 8.22 2.10
CA ARG A 23 7.77 8.76 2.79
C ARG A 23 7.23 10.02 2.10
N LEU A 24 8.05 10.73 1.34
CA LEU A 24 7.63 11.81 0.44
C LEU A 24 7.00 11.28 -0.86
N GLY A 25 6.92 9.95 -1.03
CA GLY A 25 6.23 9.31 -2.15
C GLY A 25 6.93 9.47 -3.49
N ILE A 26 8.24 9.75 -3.47
CA ILE A 26 9.09 9.93 -4.67
C ILE A 26 10.13 8.81 -4.82
N GLY A 27 10.07 7.77 -4.00
CA GLY A 27 11.01 6.65 -4.03
C GLY A 27 11.08 5.91 -5.37
N TYR A 28 9.98 5.87 -6.12
CA TYR A 28 9.93 5.23 -7.44
C TYR A 28 10.84 5.90 -8.50
N HIS A 29 11.32 7.13 -8.25
CA HIS A 29 12.33 7.79 -9.09
C HIS A 29 13.77 7.37 -8.77
N PHE A 30 13.99 6.69 -7.65
CA PHE A 30 15.30 6.38 -7.08
C PHE A 30 15.44 4.89 -6.71
N GLU A 31 14.61 4.00 -7.28
CA GLU A 31 14.55 2.58 -6.88
C GLU A 31 15.93 1.91 -6.89
N LYS A 32 16.69 2.10 -7.97
CA LYS A 32 18.03 1.52 -8.13
C LYS A 32 19.02 2.09 -7.13
N GLU A 33 19.02 3.40 -6.97
CA GLU A 33 19.91 4.07 -6.03
C GLU A 33 19.63 3.65 -4.58
N ILE A 34 18.36 3.55 -4.18
CA ILE A 34 17.94 3.07 -2.85
C ILE A 34 18.38 1.63 -2.66
N GLU A 35 18.13 0.75 -3.64
CA GLU A 35 18.52 -0.66 -3.58
C GLU A 35 20.04 -0.81 -3.41
N GLU A 36 20.83 -0.14 -4.24
CA GLU A 36 22.31 -0.18 -4.16
C GLU A 36 22.82 0.34 -2.80
N LEU A 37 22.25 1.44 -2.30
CA LEU A 37 22.62 2.02 -1.02
C LEU A 37 22.30 1.08 0.15
N LEU A 38 21.11 0.49 0.19
CA LEU A 38 20.71 -0.42 1.25
C LEU A 38 21.58 -1.68 1.27
N HIS A 39 21.93 -2.23 0.10
CA HIS A 39 22.88 -3.35 0.02
C HIS A 39 24.28 -2.96 0.53
N ASN A 40 24.76 -1.76 0.22
CA ASN A 40 26.04 -1.28 0.72
C ASN A 40 26.01 -1.02 2.23
N ILE A 41 24.94 -0.41 2.73
CA ILE A 41 24.71 -0.20 4.17
C ILE A 41 24.67 -1.53 4.90
N PHE A 42 23.98 -2.55 4.36
CA PHE A 42 23.93 -3.88 4.96
C PHE A 42 25.32 -4.54 5.04
N LYS A 43 26.13 -4.44 3.99
CA LYS A 43 27.51 -4.94 3.99
C LYS A 43 28.39 -4.22 5.01
N ILE A 44 28.33 -2.88 5.05
CA ILE A 44 29.10 -2.08 6.00
C ILE A 44 28.65 -2.39 7.43
N TYR A 45 27.35 -2.43 7.68
CA TYR A 45 26.80 -2.76 8.99
C TYR A 45 27.36 -4.08 9.48
N ASN A 46 27.19 -5.18 8.74
CA ASN A 46 27.65 -6.51 9.14
C ASN A 46 29.18 -6.66 9.28
N SER A 47 29.96 -5.86 8.55
CA SER A 47 31.43 -5.90 8.62
C SER A 47 32.03 -4.98 9.69
N ASN A 48 31.26 -4.02 10.21
CA ASN A 48 31.75 -3.02 11.13
C ASN A 48 31.70 -3.52 12.59
N HIS A 49 32.82 -3.46 13.31
CA HIS A 49 32.89 -3.77 14.74
C HIS A 49 32.26 -2.67 15.63
N GLN A 50 31.93 -1.51 15.07
CA GLN A 50 31.35 -0.36 15.78
C GLN A 50 29.81 -0.34 15.77
N GLN A 51 29.13 -1.39 15.29
CA GLN A 51 27.66 -1.50 15.30
C GLN A 51 27.03 -1.23 16.68
N HIS A 52 27.78 -1.48 17.75
CA HIS A 52 27.36 -1.25 19.12
C HIS A 52 27.08 0.24 19.43
N TYR A 53 27.75 1.18 18.77
CA TYR A 53 27.62 2.62 19.05
C TYR A 53 26.39 3.28 18.42
N TYR A 54 25.70 2.63 17.48
CA TYR A 54 24.49 3.21 16.89
C TYR A 54 23.36 3.33 17.91
N HIS A 55 22.79 4.53 18.03
CA HIS A 55 21.62 4.82 18.85
C HIS A 55 20.34 4.13 18.32
N LEU A 56 19.29 4.13 19.14
CA LEU A 56 18.05 3.38 18.87
C LEU A 56 17.40 3.75 17.55
N GLN A 57 17.27 5.05 17.28
CA GLN A 57 16.68 5.59 16.05
C GLN A 57 17.34 4.98 14.81
N ILE A 58 18.68 5.02 14.73
CA ILE A 58 19.42 4.55 13.56
C ILE A 58 19.28 3.04 13.37
N VAL A 59 19.37 2.26 14.46
CA VAL A 59 19.22 0.79 14.37
C VAL A 59 17.80 0.40 13.98
N ALA A 60 16.79 1.06 14.54
CA ALA A 60 15.41 0.82 14.20
C ALA A 60 15.10 1.21 12.75
N LEU A 61 15.62 2.34 12.29
CA LEU A 61 15.48 2.80 10.91
C LEU A 61 16.17 1.85 9.92
N LEU A 62 17.42 1.47 10.20
CA LEU A 62 18.18 0.48 9.44
C LEU A 62 17.40 -0.83 9.31
N PHE A 63 16.96 -1.39 10.44
CA PHE A 63 16.18 -2.61 10.47
C PHE A 63 14.90 -2.50 9.63
N ARG A 64 14.18 -1.37 9.78
CA ARG A 64 12.92 -1.14 9.08
C ARG A 64 13.13 -1.08 7.56
N LEU A 65 14.05 -0.24 7.10
CA LEU A 65 14.32 -0.05 5.67
C LEU A 65 14.85 -1.33 5.02
N LEU A 66 15.82 -2.02 5.66
CA LEU A 66 16.33 -3.28 5.12
C LEU A 66 15.23 -4.32 4.94
N ARG A 67 14.35 -4.50 5.92
CA ARG A 67 13.23 -5.45 5.81
C ARG A 67 12.17 -5.02 4.81
N GLN A 68 11.87 -3.72 4.70
CA GLN A 68 10.95 -3.19 3.67
C GLN A 68 11.42 -3.55 2.27
N HIS A 69 12.73 -3.57 2.05
CA HIS A 69 13.38 -3.93 0.78
C HIS A 69 13.74 -5.42 0.65
N GLY A 70 13.21 -6.28 1.53
CA GLY A 70 13.42 -7.73 1.45
C GLY A 70 14.82 -8.20 1.86
N ILE A 71 15.66 -7.33 2.42
CA ILE A 71 16.97 -7.70 2.95
C ILE A 71 16.80 -8.30 4.35
N ASN A 72 17.26 -9.54 4.51
CA ASN A 72 17.11 -10.27 5.76
C ASN A 72 18.08 -9.75 6.84
N ILE A 73 17.52 -9.22 7.93
CA ILE A 73 18.24 -8.78 9.13
C ILE A 73 17.56 -9.37 10.38
N SER A 74 18.37 -9.95 11.27
CA SER A 74 17.87 -10.53 12.53
C SER A 74 17.31 -9.44 13.43
N SER A 75 16.20 -9.72 14.10
CA SER A 75 15.67 -8.84 15.15
C SER A 75 16.53 -8.80 16.41
N ASP A 76 17.52 -9.70 16.52
CA ASP A 76 18.51 -9.69 17.61
C ASP A 76 19.36 -8.42 17.68
N VAL A 77 19.38 -7.60 16.62
CA VAL A 77 20.01 -6.27 16.63
C VAL A 77 19.48 -5.38 17.74
N PHE A 78 18.26 -5.64 18.24
CA PHE A 78 17.65 -4.91 19.34
C PHE A 78 18.06 -5.41 20.73
N ASN A 79 18.75 -6.55 20.86
CA ASN A 79 19.16 -7.09 22.17
C ASN A 79 20.09 -6.14 22.92
N LYS A 80 20.88 -5.32 22.22
CA LYS A 80 21.75 -4.33 22.85
C LYS A 80 21.01 -3.19 23.57
N PHE A 81 19.71 -3.05 23.33
CA PHE A 81 18.84 -2.07 23.98
C PHE A 81 18.09 -2.66 25.18
N LYS A 82 18.40 -3.91 25.53
CA LYS A 82 17.89 -4.56 26.72
C LYS A 82 18.82 -4.38 27.91
N ASP A 83 18.24 -4.37 29.10
CA ASP A 83 18.94 -4.37 30.37
C ASP A 83 19.40 -5.79 30.76
N ASN A 84 20.04 -5.90 31.93
CA ASN A 84 20.53 -7.17 32.46
C ASN A 84 19.40 -8.17 32.82
N GLU A 85 18.14 -7.71 32.91
CA GLU A 85 16.97 -8.57 33.10
C GLU A 85 16.38 -9.05 31.76
N GLY A 86 16.96 -8.63 30.62
CA GLY A 86 16.49 -8.97 29.29
C GLY A 86 15.28 -8.15 28.83
N LYS A 87 14.95 -7.04 29.50
CA LYS A 87 13.85 -6.13 29.14
C LYS A 87 14.39 -4.88 28.46
N PHE A 88 13.58 -4.24 27.62
CA PHE A 88 13.98 -2.96 27.04
C PHE A 88 14.27 -1.91 28.12
N ASN A 89 15.42 -1.25 28.00
CA ASN A 89 15.93 -0.35 29.02
C ASN A 89 15.03 0.89 29.15
N LYS A 90 14.46 1.10 30.34
CA LYS A 90 13.59 2.24 30.64
C LYS A 90 14.26 3.60 30.51
N ALA A 91 15.59 3.67 30.59
CA ALA A 91 16.31 4.92 30.33
C ALA A 91 16.10 5.46 28.90
N MET A 92 15.58 4.64 27.99
CA MET A 92 15.26 5.03 26.61
C MET A 92 13.88 5.67 26.47
N GLU A 93 13.06 5.70 27.52
CA GLU A 93 11.72 6.32 27.49
C GLU A 93 11.75 7.82 27.14
N ASP A 94 12.89 8.48 27.36
CA ASP A 94 13.10 9.89 27.02
C ASP A 94 13.55 10.12 25.56
N ASP A 95 14.06 9.09 24.88
CA ASP A 95 14.47 9.14 23.45
C ASP A 95 13.26 8.90 22.54
N ILE A 96 12.37 9.90 22.45
CA ILE A 96 11.11 9.77 21.70
C ILE A 96 11.35 9.49 20.20
N GLU A 97 12.44 10.00 19.61
CA GLU A 97 12.81 9.74 18.21
C GLU A 97 13.22 8.28 17.99
N GLY A 98 14.00 7.72 18.93
CA GLY A 98 14.29 6.29 18.97
C GLY A 98 13.06 5.43 19.19
N ILE A 99 12.19 5.82 20.12
CA ILE A 99 10.96 5.07 20.48
C ILE A 99 9.99 5.02 19.29
N VAL A 100 9.73 6.13 18.59
CA VAL A 100 8.85 6.12 17.42
C VAL A 100 9.44 5.29 16.28
N SER A 101 10.76 5.36 16.08
CA SER A 101 11.46 4.55 15.07
C SER A 101 11.37 3.06 15.37
N LEU A 102 11.58 2.66 16.64
CA LEU A 102 11.45 1.27 17.08
C LEU A 102 10.00 0.78 16.96
N TYR A 103 9.03 1.60 17.36
CA TYR A 103 7.60 1.28 17.21
C TYR A 103 7.24 0.97 15.76
N GLU A 104 7.64 1.82 14.81
CA GLU A 104 7.41 1.60 13.39
C GLU A 104 8.11 0.33 12.87
N ALA A 105 9.34 0.07 13.33
CA ALA A 105 10.08 -1.15 13.00
C ALA A 105 9.35 -2.43 13.47
N THR A 106 8.65 -2.40 14.61
CA THR A 106 7.94 -3.57 15.15
C THR A 106 6.82 -4.10 14.24
N TYR A 107 6.34 -3.29 13.29
CA TYR A 107 5.32 -3.71 12.31
C TYR A 107 5.87 -4.57 11.18
N LEU A 108 7.19 -4.75 11.11
CA LEU A 108 7.85 -5.71 10.20
C LEU A 108 8.22 -7.03 10.88
N ARG A 109 7.65 -7.31 12.06
CA ARG A 109 7.86 -8.57 12.77
C ARG A 109 7.32 -9.76 11.99
N LEU A 110 8.05 -10.86 12.07
CA LEU A 110 7.66 -12.18 11.59
C LEU A 110 7.21 -13.06 12.75
N HIS A 111 6.55 -14.18 12.44
CA HIS A 111 6.11 -15.14 13.45
C HIS A 111 7.31 -15.69 14.23
N GLY A 112 7.21 -15.68 15.56
CA GLY A 112 8.26 -16.18 16.47
C GLY A 112 9.27 -15.13 16.91
N GLU A 113 9.19 -13.88 16.42
CA GLU A 113 10.11 -12.81 16.83
C GLU A 113 9.66 -12.11 18.12
N ILE A 114 9.84 -12.81 19.24
CA ILE A 114 9.43 -12.37 20.59
C ILE A 114 10.01 -10.99 20.92
N ILE A 115 11.25 -10.69 20.52
CA ILE A 115 11.88 -9.40 20.78
C ILE A 115 11.12 -8.21 20.19
N LEU A 116 10.48 -8.38 19.02
CA LEU A 116 9.69 -7.31 18.39
C LEU A 116 8.29 -7.21 19.01
N GLU A 117 7.76 -8.30 19.57
CA GLU A 117 6.53 -8.26 20.38
C GLU A 117 6.77 -7.50 21.68
N GLU A 118 7.88 -7.78 22.37
CA GLU A 118 8.32 -7.05 23.56
C GLU A 118 8.62 -5.59 23.25
N ALA A 119 9.30 -5.29 22.12
CA ALA A 119 9.56 -3.92 21.68
C ALA A 119 8.25 -3.16 21.41
N HIS A 120 7.25 -3.83 20.82
CA HIS A 120 5.95 -3.23 20.56
C HIS A 120 5.22 -2.93 21.88
N ALA A 121 5.23 -3.89 22.81
CA ALA A 121 4.63 -3.73 24.14
C ALA A 121 5.33 -2.65 24.99
N PHE A 122 6.63 -2.45 24.79
CA PHE A 122 7.41 -1.39 25.43
C PHE A 122 7.11 0.00 24.83
N THR A 123 7.18 0.14 23.51
CA THR A 123 7.11 1.45 22.83
C THR A 123 5.70 2.03 22.78
N LYS A 124 4.67 1.20 22.57
CA LYS A 124 3.28 1.65 22.42
C LYS A 124 2.75 2.49 23.60
N PRO A 125 2.81 2.04 24.87
CA PRO A 125 2.31 2.84 25.99
C PRO A 125 3.09 4.13 26.21
N ILE A 126 4.40 4.15 25.89
CA ILE A 126 5.22 5.36 25.95
C ILE A 126 4.66 6.37 24.95
N LEU A 127 4.49 5.99 23.67
CA LEU A 127 3.97 6.87 22.63
C LEU A 127 2.55 7.37 22.95
N GLU A 128 1.65 6.48 23.41
CA GLU A 128 0.28 6.86 23.82
C GLU A 128 0.29 7.89 24.95
N SER A 129 1.18 7.75 25.93
CA SER A 129 1.33 8.73 27.01
C SER A 129 1.84 10.08 26.50
N GLN A 130 2.79 10.07 25.56
CA GLN A 130 3.40 11.29 25.01
C GLN A 130 2.44 12.05 24.09
N ALA A 131 1.56 11.34 23.38
CA ALA A 131 0.54 11.96 22.54
C ALA A 131 -0.45 12.86 23.31
N THR A 132 -0.58 12.65 24.62
CA THR A 132 -1.48 13.43 25.50
C THR A 132 -0.80 14.60 26.20
N ARG A 133 0.52 14.76 26.08
CA ARG A 133 1.28 15.83 26.74
C ARG A 133 1.39 17.07 25.84
N ASP A 134 1.35 18.24 26.46
CA ASP A 134 1.61 19.54 25.81
C ASP A 134 3.01 19.64 25.18
N GLN A 135 3.89 18.66 25.39
CA GLN A 135 5.24 18.59 24.82
C GLN A 135 5.27 18.53 23.28
N LEU A 136 4.17 18.15 22.63
CA LEU A 136 4.04 18.21 21.17
C LEU A 136 4.02 19.66 20.64
N ILE A 137 3.81 20.66 21.51
CA ILE A 137 3.89 22.08 21.17
C ILE A 137 5.36 22.54 21.05
N ILE A 138 6.28 21.91 21.79
CA ILE A 138 7.70 22.32 21.84
C ILE A 138 8.51 21.74 20.68
N LYS A 139 8.16 20.55 20.19
CA LYS A 139 8.75 19.92 18.99
C LYS A 139 7.65 19.49 18.01
N PRO A 140 7.10 20.40 17.19
CA PRO A 140 5.97 20.12 16.31
C PRO A 140 6.20 18.95 15.34
N TYR A 141 7.40 18.84 14.78
CA TYR A 141 7.79 17.74 13.89
C TYR A 141 7.65 16.38 14.58
N LEU A 142 8.35 16.22 15.71
CA LEU A 142 8.34 14.98 16.49
C LEU A 142 6.94 14.65 17.00
N GLY A 143 6.19 15.67 17.42
CA GLY A 143 4.84 15.44 17.90
C GLY A 143 3.87 14.95 16.83
N LYS A 144 4.01 15.44 15.60
CA LYS A 144 3.25 14.94 14.45
C LYS A 144 3.67 13.53 14.06
N LEU A 145 4.96 13.18 14.12
CA LEU A 145 5.43 11.81 13.90
C LEU A 145 4.79 10.82 14.89
N VAL A 146 4.82 11.15 16.19
CA VAL A 146 4.22 10.31 17.24
C VAL A 146 2.72 10.15 17.03
N THR A 147 2.01 11.25 16.79
CA THR A 147 0.55 11.23 16.57
C THR A 147 0.18 10.40 15.34
N HIS A 148 0.92 10.57 14.24
CA HIS A 148 0.70 9.80 13.02
C HIS A 148 0.98 8.31 13.24
N ALA A 149 2.10 7.94 13.86
CA ALA A 149 2.48 6.55 14.11
C ALA A 149 1.43 5.80 14.96
N ILE A 150 0.92 6.44 16.02
CA ILE A 150 -0.13 5.85 16.88
C ILE A 150 -1.44 5.69 16.11
N HIS A 151 -1.84 6.71 15.33
CA HIS A 151 -3.07 6.66 14.57
C HIS A 151 -3.02 5.58 13.49
N ARG A 152 -1.94 5.56 12.70
CA ARG A 152 -1.69 4.57 11.67
C ARG A 152 -0.18 4.40 11.41
N PRO A 153 0.41 3.28 11.84
CA PRO A 153 1.81 2.96 11.58
C PRO A 153 2.11 2.93 10.08
N LEU A 154 3.31 3.33 9.68
CA LEU A 154 3.76 3.43 8.28
C LEU A 154 3.45 2.15 7.49
N ARG A 155 3.75 0.98 8.07
CA ARG A 155 3.53 -0.32 7.39
C ARG A 155 2.05 -0.64 7.12
N LYS A 156 1.13 -0.01 7.84
CA LYS A 156 -0.32 -0.19 7.68
C LYS A 156 -0.98 0.97 6.92
N SER A 157 -0.21 1.96 6.51
CA SER A 157 -0.71 3.14 5.81
C SER A 157 -0.72 2.93 4.31
N LEU A 158 -1.72 3.53 3.65
CA LEU A 158 -1.73 3.61 2.18
C LEU A 158 -0.67 4.62 1.75
N PRO A 159 0.28 4.27 0.86
CA PRO A 159 1.44 5.12 0.56
C PRO A 159 1.07 6.56 0.21
N ARG A 160 0.05 6.78 -0.62
CA ARG A 160 -0.38 8.12 -1.02
C ARG A 160 -1.00 8.95 0.10
N VAL A 161 -1.76 8.31 0.99
CA VAL A 161 -2.35 9.00 2.15
C VAL A 161 -1.25 9.35 3.14
N ALA A 162 -0.33 8.42 3.41
CA ALA A 162 0.83 8.67 4.25
C ALA A 162 1.72 9.78 3.68
N THR A 163 1.92 9.80 2.36
CA THR A 163 2.71 10.83 1.68
C THR A 163 2.08 12.21 1.86
N TRP A 164 0.76 12.33 1.70
CA TRP A 164 0.04 13.59 1.88
C TRP A 164 0.27 14.19 3.27
N ASP A 165 0.12 13.36 4.31
CA ASP A 165 0.37 13.79 5.68
C ASP A 165 1.86 14.10 5.89
N TYR A 166 2.75 13.24 5.39
CA TYR A 166 4.19 13.37 5.60
C TYR A 166 4.80 14.60 4.93
N ILE A 167 4.33 15.04 3.77
CA ILE A 167 4.80 16.30 3.15
C ILE A 167 4.67 17.48 4.13
N SER A 168 3.55 17.55 4.86
CA SER A 168 3.32 18.59 5.86
C SER A 168 4.17 18.38 7.10
N ILE A 169 4.41 17.13 7.51
CA ILE A 169 5.27 16.79 8.65
C ILE A 169 6.73 17.14 8.33
N TYR A 170 7.25 16.72 7.19
CA TYR A 170 8.63 16.96 6.75
C TYR A 170 8.96 18.45 6.70
N GLN A 171 8.00 19.29 6.29
CA GLN A 171 8.16 20.75 6.30
C GLN A 171 8.34 21.35 7.71
N LEU A 172 7.92 20.65 8.78
CA LEU A 172 8.13 21.09 10.16
C LEU A 172 9.52 20.74 10.71
N ASN A 173 10.30 19.93 10.01
CA ASN A 173 11.66 19.59 10.44
C ASN A 173 12.59 20.75 10.08
N ASP A 174 13.24 21.35 11.07
CA ASP A 174 14.17 22.48 10.84
C ASP A 174 15.36 22.12 9.95
N MET A 175 15.69 20.82 9.84
CA MET A 175 16.82 20.30 9.05
C MET A 175 16.38 19.70 7.70
N HIS A 176 15.13 19.93 7.27
CA HIS A 176 14.64 19.35 6.02
C HIS A 176 15.35 19.90 4.77
N ASP A 177 15.47 19.07 3.76
CA ASP A 177 15.94 19.48 2.43
C ASP A 177 14.80 20.18 1.64
N ASP A 178 14.96 21.48 1.40
CA ASP A 178 14.03 22.32 0.64
C ASP A 178 13.81 21.86 -0.80
N ILE A 179 14.86 21.35 -1.45
CA ILE A 179 14.82 20.90 -2.84
C ILE A 179 14.06 19.58 -2.93
N LEU A 180 14.30 18.68 -1.99
CA LEU A 180 13.57 17.42 -1.87
C LEU A 180 12.08 17.67 -1.61
N LEU A 181 11.76 18.57 -0.66
CA LEU A 181 10.37 18.95 -0.36
C LEU A 181 9.68 19.58 -1.57
N LYS A 182 10.36 20.47 -2.29
CA LYS A 182 9.82 21.08 -3.50
C LYS A 182 9.57 20.06 -4.59
N PHE A 183 10.50 19.13 -4.80
CA PHE A 183 10.35 18.04 -5.77
C PHE A 183 9.15 17.16 -5.42
N ALA A 184 9.04 16.73 -4.16
CA ALA A 184 7.92 15.93 -3.67
C ALA A 184 6.55 16.60 -3.89
N LYS A 185 6.43 17.91 -3.62
CA LYS A 185 5.19 18.67 -3.85
C LYS A 185 4.82 18.74 -5.33
N ILE A 186 5.79 18.95 -6.22
CA ILE A 186 5.55 18.99 -7.66
C ILE A 186 5.12 17.62 -8.16
N ASP A 187 5.86 16.57 -7.79
CA ASP A 187 5.58 15.19 -8.15
C ASP A 187 4.19 14.75 -7.68
N PHE A 188 3.87 15.02 -6.42
CA PHE A 188 2.57 14.71 -5.84
C PHE A 188 1.42 15.29 -6.66
N ASN A 189 1.55 16.56 -7.07
CA ASN A 189 0.53 17.26 -7.86
C ASN A 189 0.45 16.75 -9.31
N LEU A 190 1.58 16.37 -9.93
CA LEU A 190 1.59 15.77 -11.25
C LEU A 190 0.87 14.42 -11.26
N LEU A 191 1.15 13.56 -10.28
CA LEU A 191 0.44 12.30 -10.10
C LEU A 191 -1.05 12.52 -9.83
N GLN A 192 -1.41 13.52 -9.01
CA GLN A 192 -2.81 13.86 -8.77
C GLN A 192 -3.55 14.22 -10.07
N ILE A 193 -2.91 14.97 -10.98
CA ILE A 193 -3.48 15.32 -12.29
C ILE A 193 -3.65 14.07 -13.16
N GLN A 194 -2.67 13.17 -13.17
CA GLN A 194 -2.78 11.91 -13.90
C GLN A 194 -3.96 11.08 -13.36
N HIS A 195 -4.02 10.88 -12.05
CA HIS A 195 -5.10 10.13 -11.42
C HIS A 195 -6.48 10.74 -11.67
N PHE A 196 -6.58 12.07 -11.72
CA PHE A 196 -7.81 12.75 -12.06
C PHE A 196 -8.26 12.44 -13.50
N LYS A 197 -7.33 12.44 -14.47
CA LYS A 197 -7.63 12.08 -15.87
C LYS A 197 -8.06 10.62 -16.01
N GLU A 198 -7.39 9.72 -15.30
CA GLU A 198 -7.75 8.30 -15.22
C GLU A 198 -9.18 8.15 -14.67
N LEU A 199 -9.48 8.80 -13.53
CA LEU A 199 -10.80 8.79 -12.91
C LEU A 199 -11.89 9.38 -13.84
N CYS A 200 -11.61 10.46 -14.58
CA CYS A 200 -12.55 10.99 -15.56
C CYS A 200 -12.90 9.96 -16.65
N THR A 201 -11.92 9.19 -17.10
CA THR A 201 -12.12 8.16 -18.13
C THR A 201 -12.96 7.00 -17.58
N ILE A 202 -12.64 6.55 -16.37
CA ILE A 202 -13.38 5.49 -15.67
C ILE A 202 -14.81 5.94 -15.35
N SER A 203 -15.00 7.18 -14.91
CA SER A 203 -16.32 7.74 -14.61
C SER A 203 -17.20 7.85 -15.84
N LYS A 204 -16.63 8.14 -17.02
CA LYS A 204 -17.37 8.11 -18.28
C LYS A 204 -17.83 6.69 -18.61
N TRP A 205 -16.91 5.73 -18.56
CA TRP A 205 -17.23 4.32 -18.74
C TRP A 205 -18.33 3.83 -17.79
N TRP A 206 -18.27 4.23 -16.52
CA TRP A 206 -19.29 3.88 -15.52
C TRP A 206 -20.65 4.51 -15.81
N LYS A 207 -20.67 5.76 -16.30
CA LYS A 207 -21.91 6.42 -16.74
C LYS A 207 -22.50 5.77 -17.98
N ASP A 208 -21.67 5.35 -18.93
CA ASP A 208 -22.11 4.67 -20.16
C ASP A 208 -22.77 3.31 -19.85
N LEU A 209 -22.41 2.69 -18.72
CA LEU A 209 -23.07 1.47 -18.21
C LEU A 209 -24.45 1.74 -17.58
N GLU A 210 -24.82 3.01 -17.38
CA GLU A 210 -26.07 3.48 -16.76
C GLU A 210 -26.40 2.73 -15.45
N VAL A 211 -25.42 2.62 -14.54
CA VAL A 211 -25.50 1.70 -13.39
C VAL A 211 -26.72 1.92 -12.51
N GLU A 212 -27.07 3.15 -12.16
CA GLU A 212 -28.25 3.46 -11.34
C GLU A 212 -29.55 2.92 -11.94
N LYS A 213 -29.64 2.92 -13.28
CA LYS A 213 -30.82 2.47 -14.02
C LYS A 213 -30.82 0.95 -14.25
N ASN A 214 -29.68 0.39 -14.63
CA ASN A 214 -29.56 -1.03 -14.98
C ASN A 214 -29.37 -1.93 -13.76
N PHE A 215 -28.82 -1.39 -12.66
CA PHE A 215 -28.50 -2.09 -11.42
C PHE A 215 -28.91 -1.24 -10.19
N PRO A 216 -30.21 -0.91 -10.02
CA PRO A 216 -30.68 -0.05 -8.93
C PRO A 216 -30.46 -0.65 -7.53
N PHE A 217 -30.17 -1.95 -7.46
CA PHE A 217 -29.83 -2.67 -6.24
C PHE A 217 -28.33 -2.59 -5.88
N ALA A 218 -27.47 -2.23 -6.84
CA ALA A 218 -26.03 -2.26 -6.66
C ALA A 218 -25.49 -0.96 -6.05
N ARG A 219 -24.38 -1.07 -5.33
CA ARG A 219 -23.69 0.08 -4.73
C ARG A 219 -22.99 0.93 -5.80
N ASP A 220 -23.34 2.21 -5.93
CA ASP A 220 -22.60 3.16 -6.77
C ASP A 220 -21.40 3.76 -6.02
N ARG A 221 -20.20 3.22 -6.28
CA ARG A 221 -18.95 3.56 -5.57
C ARG A 221 -17.74 3.62 -6.49
N ILE A 222 -17.89 4.16 -7.70
CA ILE A 222 -16.81 4.15 -8.69
C ILE A 222 -15.60 4.99 -8.26
N VAL A 223 -15.83 6.10 -7.55
CA VAL A 223 -14.75 6.98 -7.07
C VAL A 223 -13.98 6.30 -5.95
N GLU A 224 -14.67 5.65 -5.02
CA GLU A 224 -14.06 4.87 -3.93
C GLU A 224 -13.31 3.66 -4.47
N SER A 225 -13.86 2.98 -5.47
CA SER A 225 -13.20 1.86 -6.15
C SER A 225 -11.89 2.31 -6.80
N TYR A 226 -11.89 3.47 -7.46
CA TYR A 226 -10.68 4.04 -8.03
C TYR A 226 -9.68 4.47 -6.95
N PHE A 227 -10.15 5.08 -5.86
CA PHE A 227 -9.31 5.43 -4.71
C PHE A 227 -8.59 4.20 -4.13
N TRP A 228 -9.29 3.07 -4.05
CA TRP A 228 -8.68 1.78 -3.67
C TRP A 228 -7.55 1.40 -4.62
N MET A 229 -7.70 1.58 -5.93
CA MET A 229 -6.66 1.22 -6.91
C MET A 229 -5.41 2.08 -6.78
N VAL A 230 -5.57 3.38 -6.49
CA VAL A 230 -4.45 4.27 -6.15
C VAL A 230 -3.75 3.80 -4.87
N GLY A 231 -4.48 3.19 -3.93
CA GLY A 231 -3.91 2.56 -2.75
C GLY A 231 -3.06 1.32 -3.03
N VAL A 232 -3.38 0.56 -4.10
CA VAL A 232 -2.63 -0.63 -4.53
C VAL A 232 -1.40 -0.24 -5.36
N TYR A 233 -1.60 0.60 -6.37
CA TYR A 233 -0.55 1.09 -7.28
C TYR A 233 -0.71 2.59 -7.46
N TYR A 234 0.19 3.40 -6.89
CA TYR A 234 0.11 4.85 -7.05
C TYR A 234 1.09 5.39 -8.07
N GLU A 235 2.11 4.62 -8.41
CA GLU A 235 3.21 5.01 -9.27
C GLU A 235 2.70 5.24 -10.70
N PRO A 236 3.26 6.21 -11.43
CA PRO A 236 2.69 6.67 -12.70
C PRO A 236 2.63 5.57 -13.76
N GLN A 237 3.61 4.66 -13.79
CA GLN A 237 3.71 3.56 -14.75
C GLN A 237 2.56 2.54 -14.67
N TYR A 238 1.81 2.52 -13.57
CA TYR A 238 0.72 1.56 -13.37
C TYR A 238 -0.66 2.10 -13.80
N GLU A 239 -0.71 3.11 -14.68
CA GLU A 239 -1.97 3.63 -15.25
C GLU A 239 -2.88 2.53 -15.80
N LEU A 240 -2.31 1.65 -16.64
CA LEU A 240 -3.08 0.57 -17.27
C LEU A 240 -3.63 -0.41 -16.22
N ALA A 241 -2.82 -0.73 -15.21
CA ALA A 241 -3.21 -1.61 -14.12
C ALA A 241 -4.34 -0.99 -13.29
N ARG A 242 -4.23 0.28 -12.90
CA ARG A 242 -5.31 0.99 -12.17
C ARG A 242 -6.59 1.06 -12.97
N LYS A 243 -6.51 1.36 -14.28
CA LYS A 243 -7.68 1.40 -15.17
C LYS A 243 -8.43 0.08 -15.17
N PHE A 244 -7.75 -1.02 -15.47
CA PHE A 244 -8.41 -2.31 -15.59
C PHE A 244 -8.83 -2.89 -14.25
N LEU A 245 -7.98 -2.79 -13.22
CA LEU A 245 -8.33 -3.27 -11.89
C LEU A 245 -9.52 -2.51 -11.31
N CYS A 246 -9.64 -1.19 -11.55
CA CYS A 246 -10.82 -0.42 -11.16
C CYS A 246 -12.10 -0.94 -11.84
N LYS A 247 -12.06 -1.13 -13.16
CA LYS A 247 -13.21 -1.68 -13.90
C LYS A 247 -13.60 -3.07 -13.40
N VAL A 248 -12.62 -3.95 -13.19
CA VAL A 248 -12.84 -5.32 -12.69
C VAL A 248 -13.46 -5.28 -11.29
N ILE A 249 -12.92 -4.49 -10.36
CA ILE A 249 -13.47 -4.35 -9.00
C ILE A 249 -14.89 -3.79 -9.01
N ALA A 250 -15.16 -2.78 -9.87
CA ALA A 250 -16.49 -2.21 -10.00
C ALA A 250 -17.51 -3.23 -10.54
N ILE A 251 -17.13 -4.03 -11.54
CA ILE A 251 -17.95 -5.15 -12.03
C ILE A 251 -18.15 -6.20 -10.94
N CYS A 252 -17.08 -6.61 -10.26
CA CYS A 252 -17.15 -7.57 -9.16
C CYS A 252 -18.08 -7.08 -8.05
N SER A 253 -18.13 -5.77 -7.75
CA SER A 253 -19.06 -5.22 -6.76
C SER A 253 -20.52 -5.34 -7.17
N ILE A 254 -20.84 -5.15 -8.47
CA ILE A 254 -22.21 -5.37 -8.98
C ILE A 254 -22.54 -6.86 -8.91
N VAL A 255 -21.60 -7.72 -9.33
CA VAL A 255 -21.79 -9.18 -9.31
C VAL A 255 -21.98 -9.68 -7.87
N ASP A 256 -21.19 -9.19 -6.92
CA ASP A 256 -21.34 -9.45 -5.48
C ASP A 256 -22.77 -9.15 -5.01
N ASP A 257 -23.30 -7.95 -5.32
CA ASP A 257 -24.69 -7.59 -5.00
C ASP A 257 -25.74 -8.49 -5.70
N ILE A 258 -25.45 -8.98 -6.91
CA ILE A 258 -26.28 -9.96 -7.61
C ILE A 258 -26.30 -11.30 -6.85
N TYR A 259 -25.15 -11.83 -6.41
CA TYR A 259 -25.10 -13.14 -5.74
C TYR A 259 -25.64 -13.10 -4.29
N ASP A 260 -25.41 -12.00 -3.58
CA ASP A 260 -25.72 -11.89 -2.15
C ASP A 260 -27.15 -11.42 -1.87
N VAL A 261 -27.71 -10.57 -2.73
CA VAL A 261 -28.97 -9.86 -2.43
C VAL A 261 -30.03 -10.08 -3.49
N TYR A 262 -29.68 -10.05 -4.78
CA TYR A 262 -30.69 -9.84 -5.83
C TYR A 262 -31.06 -11.09 -6.64
N GLY A 263 -30.09 -11.87 -7.09
CA GLY A 263 -30.29 -12.98 -8.02
C GLY A 263 -30.95 -14.19 -7.36
N THR A 264 -31.86 -14.83 -8.09
CA THR A 264 -32.45 -16.10 -7.64
C THR A 264 -31.51 -17.28 -7.89
N PRO A 265 -31.60 -18.39 -7.14
CA PRO A 265 -30.69 -19.53 -7.30
C PRO A 265 -30.59 -20.06 -8.74
N LEU A 266 -31.71 -20.10 -9.49
CA LEU A 266 -31.72 -20.54 -10.88
C LEU A 266 -30.99 -19.56 -11.81
N GLU A 267 -31.22 -18.26 -11.63
CA GLU A 267 -30.52 -17.22 -12.40
C GLU A 267 -29.02 -17.25 -12.10
N LEU A 268 -28.64 -17.36 -10.82
CA LEU A 268 -27.24 -17.45 -10.40
C LEU A 268 -26.54 -18.70 -10.93
N GLN A 269 -27.25 -19.82 -11.07
CA GLN A 269 -26.69 -21.03 -11.69
C GLN A 269 -26.32 -20.77 -13.15
N LEU A 270 -27.23 -20.20 -13.94
CA LEU A 270 -27.01 -19.88 -15.35
C LEU A 270 -25.91 -18.82 -15.51
N PHE A 271 -25.91 -17.80 -14.65
CA PHE A 271 -24.90 -16.76 -14.63
C PHE A 271 -23.51 -17.31 -14.33
N THR A 272 -23.39 -18.21 -13.34
CA THR A 272 -22.13 -18.89 -13.01
C THR A 272 -21.60 -19.70 -14.19
N GLN A 273 -22.48 -20.41 -14.91
CA GLN A 273 -22.11 -21.19 -16.10
C GLN A 273 -21.67 -20.30 -17.26
N ALA A 274 -22.27 -19.12 -17.42
CA ALA A 274 -21.83 -18.15 -18.42
C ALA A 274 -20.43 -17.60 -18.07
N ILE A 275 -20.20 -17.20 -16.82
CA ILE A 275 -18.88 -16.73 -16.34
C ILE A 275 -17.81 -17.80 -16.57
N GLN A 276 -18.10 -19.07 -16.25
CA GLN A 276 -17.15 -20.18 -16.46
C GLN A 276 -16.70 -20.33 -17.93
N ARG A 277 -17.59 -20.03 -18.89
CA ARG A 277 -17.29 -20.17 -20.31
C ARG A 277 -16.54 -18.99 -20.90
N TRP A 278 -16.69 -17.78 -20.33
CA TRP A 278 -16.11 -16.54 -20.86
C TRP A 278 -16.40 -16.27 -22.35
N ASP A 279 -17.48 -16.87 -22.87
CA ASP A 279 -17.89 -16.72 -24.27
C ASP A 279 -19.05 -15.73 -24.36
N SER A 280 -18.93 -14.77 -25.28
CA SER A 280 -20.02 -13.84 -25.63
C SER A 280 -21.32 -14.54 -26.03
N SER A 281 -21.27 -15.76 -26.57
CA SER A 281 -22.47 -16.53 -26.94
C SER A 281 -23.31 -16.94 -25.73
N ALA A 282 -22.70 -17.05 -24.54
CA ALA A 282 -23.42 -17.42 -23.31
C ALA A 282 -24.36 -16.31 -22.81
N GLU A 283 -24.27 -15.10 -23.34
CA GLU A 283 -25.15 -13.98 -22.98
C GLU A 283 -26.63 -14.31 -23.31
N ASP A 284 -26.88 -14.98 -24.44
CA ASP A 284 -28.24 -15.30 -24.89
C ASP A 284 -28.95 -16.30 -23.96
N GLU A 285 -28.17 -17.07 -23.19
CA GLU A 285 -28.67 -18.05 -22.22
C GLU A 285 -29.07 -17.43 -20.88
N LEU A 286 -28.71 -16.17 -20.62
CA LEU A 286 -29.02 -15.50 -19.37
C LEU A 286 -30.48 -15.04 -19.36
N PRO A 287 -31.25 -15.32 -18.29
CA PRO A 287 -32.69 -15.05 -18.26
C PRO A 287 -33.02 -13.57 -18.04
N ALA A 288 -32.15 -12.84 -17.34
CA ALA A 288 -32.41 -11.47 -16.90
C ALA A 288 -31.53 -10.46 -17.64
N GLU A 289 -32.13 -9.33 -18.03
CA GLU A 289 -31.45 -8.29 -18.81
C GLU A 289 -30.25 -7.68 -18.05
N TYR A 290 -30.36 -7.48 -16.75
CA TYR A 290 -29.24 -6.97 -15.94
C TYR A 290 -28.04 -7.92 -15.97
N MET A 291 -28.26 -9.25 -15.94
CA MET A 291 -27.19 -10.24 -16.06
C MET A 291 -26.53 -10.20 -17.43
N LYS A 292 -27.30 -10.01 -18.50
CA LYS A 292 -26.76 -9.84 -19.86
C LYS A 292 -25.88 -8.62 -19.95
N ILE A 293 -26.35 -7.47 -19.45
CA ILE A 293 -25.62 -6.20 -19.49
C ILE A 293 -24.28 -6.34 -18.78
N ILE A 294 -24.26 -6.85 -17.54
CA ILE A 294 -23.01 -6.95 -16.77
C ILE A 294 -22.07 -8.02 -17.32
N PHE A 295 -22.58 -9.16 -17.80
CA PHE A 295 -21.77 -10.20 -18.43
C PHE A 295 -21.09 -9.69 -19.69
N ARG A 296 -21.85 -9.00 -20.56
CA ARG A 296 -21.34 -8.39 -21.78
C ARG A 296 -20.22 -7.40 -21.48
N GLU A 297 -20.42 -6.53 -20.49
CA GLU A 297 -19.40 -5.55 -20.10
C GLU A 297 -18.17 -6.24 -19.49
N MET A 298 -18.35 -7.29 -18.69
CA MET A 298 -17.25 -8.10 -18.16
C MET A 298 -16.41 -8.71 -19.28
N VAL A 299 -17.03 -9.40 -20.25
CA VAL A 299 -16.32 -9.99 -21.40
C VAL A 299 -15.59 -8.92 -22.22
N LYS A 300 -16.22 -7.77 -22.44
CA LYS A 300 -15.63 -6.63 -23.16
C LYS A 300 -14.41 -6.07 -22.45
N VAL A 301 -14.48 -5.83 -21.13
CA VAL A 301 -13.34 -5.30 -20.35
C VAL A 301 -12.15 -6.26 -20.41
N TYR A 302 -12.38 -7.56 -20.32
CA TYR A 302 -11.31 -8.56 -20.42
C TYR A 302 -10.72 -8.66 -21.83
N ARG A 303 -11.53 -8.46 -22.87
CA ARG A 303 -11.05 -8.35 -24.25
C ARG A 303 -10.19 -7.11 -24.46
N GLU A 304 -10.64 -5.95 -23.98
CA GLU A 304 -9.84 -4.71 -23.99
C GLU A 304 -8.51 -4.91 -23.26
N MET A 305 -8.52 -5.61 -22.11
CA MET A 305 -7.31 -5.94 -21.36
C MET A 305 -6.35 -6.83 -22.16
N GLU A 306 -6.88 -7.85 -22.83
CA GLU A 306 -6.10 -8.77 -23.66
C GLU A 306 -5.45 -8.05 -24.85
N GLU A 307 -6.19 -7.16 -25.51
CA GLU A 307 -5.70 -6.33 -26.60
C GLU A 307 -4.54 -5.43 -26.15
N GLU A 308 -4.67 -4.75 -25.00
CA GLU A 308 -3.60 -3.90 -24.47
C GLU A 308 -2.36 -4.72 -24.07
N LEU A 309 -2.55 -5.84 -23.34
CA LEU A 309 -1.44 -6.69 -22.91
C LEU A 309 -0.77 -7.45 -24.06
N SER A 310 -1.49 -7.73 -25.15
CA SER A 310 -0.93 -8.37 -26.34
C SER A 310 0.19 -7.54 -26.98
N LYS A 311 0.11 -6.21 -26.88
CA LYS A 311 1.13 -5.27 -27.40
C LYS A 311 2.49 -5.46 -26.71
N GLU A 312 2.48 -5.97 -25.48
CA GLU A 312 3.67 -6.29 -24.69
C GLU A 312 4.01 -7.80 -24.70
N GLY A 313 3.28 -8.62 -25.46
CA GLY A 313 3.44 -10.08 -25.46
C GLY A 313 2.95 -10.76 -24.18
N ARG A 314 2.04 -10.11 -23.43
CA ARG A 314 1.55 -10.53 -22.11
C ARG A 314 0.08 -10.96 -22.09
N SER A 315 -0.50 -11.29 -23.25
CA SER A 315 -1.92 -11.70 -23.36
C SER A 315 -2.27 -12.90 -22.47
N PHE A 316 -1.31 -13.80 -22.24
CA PHE A 316 -1.48 -14.97 -21.34
C PHE A 316 -1.92 -14.59 -19.92
N ALA A 317 -1.60 -13.38 -19.44
CA ALA A 317 -1.99 -12.91 -18.12
C ALA A 317 -3.52 -12.79 -17.96
N VAL A 318 -4.24 -12.55 -19.06
CA VAL A 318 -5.70 -12.44 -19.04
C VAL A 318 -6.36 -13.78 -18.77
N THR A 319 -5.77 -14.89 -19.24
CA THR A 319 -6.26 -16.24 -18.93
C THR A 319 -6.27 -16.47 -17.42
N TYR A 320 -5.17 -16.15 -16.74
CA TYR A 320 -5.08 -16.26 -15.28
C TYR A 320 -6.05 -15.29 -14.59
N ALA A 321 -6.18 -14.05 -15.08
CA ALA A 321 -7.13 -13.09 -14.50
C ALA A 321 -8.60 -13.55 -14.63
N LYS A 322 -8.95 -14.30 -15.69
CA LYS A 322 -10.27 -14.93 -15.85
C LYS A 322 -10.48 -16.05 -14.84
N GLU A 323 -9.47 -16.90 -14.64
CA GLU A 323 -9.51 -18.01 -13.66
C GLU A 323 -9.69 -17.51 -12.22
N GLU A 324 -8.94 -16.46 -11.85
CA GLU A 324 -9.02 -15.83 -10.52
C GLU A 324 -10.39 -15.21 -10.24
N VAL A 325 -11.04 -14.59 -11.23
CA VAL A 325 -12.40 -14.06 -11.07
C VAL A 325 -13.45 -15.17 -11.03
N THR A 326 -13.24 -16.25 -11.77
CA THR A 326 -14.20 -17.36 -11.86
C THR A 326 -14.27 -18.16 -10.55
N SER A 327 -13.15 -18.35 -9.86
CA SER A 327 -13.04 -19.25 -8.72
C SER A 327 -13.90 -18.85 -7.50
N PRO A 328 -13.91 -17.58 -7.04
CA PRO A 328 -14.75 -17.15 -5.92
C PRO A 328 -16.25 -17.30 -6.20
N PHE A 329 -16.74 -16.92 -7.39
CA PHE A 329 -18.18 -17.00 -7.68
C PHE A 329 -18.70 -18.43 -7.72
N ILE A 330 -17.89 -19.38 -8.22
CA ILE A 330 -18.21 -20.80 -8.14
C ILE A 330 -18.28 -21.26 -6.68
N LEU A 331 -17.34 -20.83 -5.85
CA LEU A 331 -17.30 -21.21 -4.45
C LEU A 331 -18.49 -20.64 -3.68
N THR A 332 -18.79 -19.34 -3.85
CA THR A 332 -19.94 -18.67 -3.23
C THR A 332 -21.25 -19.35 -3.63
N PHE A 333 -21.45 -19.64 -4.91
CA PHE A 333 -22.66 -20.34 -5.36
C PHE A 333 -22.79 -21.72 -4.72
N LYS A 334 -21.70 -22.50 -4.67
CA LYS A 334 -21.71 -23.84 -4.06
C LYS A 334 -22.00 -23.79 -2.56
N LEU A 335 -21.39 -22.86 -1.83
CA LEU A 335 -21.54 -22.74 -0.39
C LEU A 335 -22.93 -22.24 0.02
N CYS A 336 -23.53 -21.33 -0.75
CA CYS A 336 -24.81 -20.71 -0.39
C CYS A 336 -26.03 -21.47 -0.91
N TYR A 337 -25.91 -22.23 -2.01
CA TYR A 337 -27.08 -22.75 -2.74
C TYR A 337 -27.02 -24.23 -3.15
N VAL A 338 -25.91 -24.93 -2.92
CA VAL A 338 -25.75 -26.35 -3.29
C VAL A 338 -25.49 -27.27 -2.08
N MET A 339 -25.00 -26.72 -0.96
CA MET A 339 -24.95 -27.38 0.35
C MET A 339 -26.24 -27.12 1.12
#